data_AF-A0A3B1AWB4-F1
#
_entry.id   AF-A0A3B1AWB4-F1
#
_cell.length_a   1.000
_cell.length_b   1.000
_cell.length_c   1.000
_cell.angle_alpha   90.00
_cell.angle_beta   90.00
_cell.angle_gamma   90.00
#
_symmetry.space_group_name_H-M   'P 1'
#
loop_
_entity.id
_entity.type
_entity.pdbx_description
1 polymer ?
#
loop_
_entity_poly.entity_id
_entity_poly.type
_entity_poly.pdbx_seq_one_letter_code
_entity_poly.pdbx_strand_id
1 'polypeptide(L)' 'MPQIGRFQDNDSWVKGDLLYTVGFHRLNLIKLGKRTPNTGKRIYYQNRLGRERMKEIYTCVLHGLNLGALSRHL' A
#
# COMPACT_ATOMS: atom_id res chain seq x y z
N MET A 1 3.73 0.96 -8.82
CA MET A 1 3.38 -0.37 -8.26
C MET A 1 4.46 -1.37 -8.64
N PRO A 2 4.67 -2.47 -7.90
CA PRO A 2 5.71 -3.43 -8.22
C PRO A 2 5.43 -4.10 -9.57
N GLN A 3 6.43 -4.18 -10.44
CA GLN A 3 6.32 -4.75 -11.79
C GLN A 3 6.41 -6.29 -11.74
N ILE A 4 5.51 -6.95 -11.00
CA ILE A 4 5.49 -8.41 -10.90
C ILE A 4 4.11 -9.00 -11.20
N GLY A 5 4.07 -9.99 -12.08
CA GLY A 5 2.84 -10.72 -12.43
C GLY A 5 1.69 -9.79 -12.82
N ARG A 6 0.49 -10.08 -12.29
CA ARG A 6 -0.77 -9.36 -12.62
C ARG A 6 -0.89 -7.95 -12.05
N PHE A 7 0.08 -7.45 -11.26
CA PHE A 7 0.00 -6.11 -10.66
C PHE A 7 0.10 -4.96 -11.68
N GLN A 8 0.47 -5.25 -12.93
CA GLN A 8 0.49 -4.26 -14.01
C GLN A 8 -0.58 -4.46 -15.06
N ASP A 9 -1.24 -5.62 -15.10
CA ASP A 9 -2.22 -5.92 -16.13
C ASP A 9 -3.47 -5.03 -15.98
N ASN A 10 -3.71 -4.50 -14.78
CA ASN A 10 -4.88 -3.70 -14.47
C ASN A 10 -4.58 -2.60 -13.45
N ASP A 11 -5.40 -1.55 -13.48
CA ASP A 11 -5.46 -0.57 -12.41
C ASP A 11 -5.82 -1.25 -11.09
N SER A 12 -5.09 -0.91 -10.03
CA SER A 12 -5.34 -1.42 -8.69
C SER A 12 -6.03 -0.35 -7.85
N TRP A 13 -7.09 -0.73 -7.14
CA TRP A 13 -7.88 0.17 -6.31
C TRP A 13 -7.63 -0.10 -4.83
N VAL A 14 -7.72 0.94 -4.01
CA VAL A 14 -7.64 0.82 -2.55
C VAL A 14 -9.06 0.77 -2.00
N LYS A 15 -9.34 -0.21 -1.14
CA LYS A 15 -10.58 -0.30 -0.39
C LYS A 15 -10.43 0.42 0.96
N GLY A 16 -10.84 1.68 1.03
CA GLY A 16 -10.61 2.57 2.18
C GLY A 16 -11.61 2.44 3.34
N ASP A 17 -12.74 1.77 3.13
CA ASP A 17 -13.78 1.50 4.12
C ASP A 17 -13.48 0.27 4.99
N LEU A 18 -12.48 -0.53 4.63
CA LEU A 18 -12.15 -1.78 5.30
C LEU A 18 -10.83 -1.67 6.06
N LEU A 19 -10.91 -1.27 7.32
CA LEU A 19 -9.75 -1.10 8.20
C LEU A 19 -9.56 -2.28 9.14
N TYR A 20 -8.33 -2.79 9.20
CA TYR A 20 -7.94 -3.86 10.12
C TYR A 20 -6.66 -3.53 10.86
N THR A 21 -6.65 -3.79 12.16
CA THR A 21 -5.42 -3.85 12.94
C THR A 21 -4.83 -5.26 12.80
N VAL A 22 -3.62 -5.36 12.26
CA VAL A 22 -2.92 -6.64 12.07
C VAL A 22 -1.51 -6.58 12.65
N GLY A 23 -1.05 -7.70 13.21
CA GLY A 23 0.34 -7.83 13.65
C GLY A 23 1.30 -7.98 12.46
N PHE A 24 2.53 -7.50 12.58
CA PHE A 24 3.54 -7.58 11.50
C PHE A 24 3.81 -9.00 11.00
N HIS A 25 3.67 -10.02 11.84
CA HIS A 25 3.82 -11.43 11.47
C HIS A 25 2.76 -11.92 10.46
N ARG A 26 1.66 -11.17 10.27
CA ARG A 26 0.62 -11.45 9.27
C ARG A 26 0.91 -10.80 7.92
N LEU A 27 1.91 -9.91 7.85
CA LEU A 27 2.27 -9.16 6.64
C LEU A 27 3.47 -9.80 5.96
N ASN A 28 3.38 -9.94 4.65
CA ASN A 28 4.51 -10.36 3.81
C ASN A 28 4.85 -9.24 2.83
N LEU A 29 6.12 -8.85 2.78
CA LEU A 29 6.60 -7.92 1.76
C LEU A 29 6.55 -8.57 0.38
N ILE A 30 6.20 -7.76 -0.62
CA ILE A 30 6.14 -8.18 -2.01
C ILE A 30 7.56 -8.49 -2.50
N LYS A 31 7.81 -9.73 -2.94
CA LYS A 31 9.13 -10.19 -3.42
C LYS A 31 9.27 -9.84 -4.91
N LEU A 32 10.33 -9.13 -5.28
CA LEU A 32 10.56 -8.67 -6.66
C LEU A 32 11.37 -9.62 -7.54
N GLY A 33 11.99 -10.67 -6.97
CA GLY A 33 12.77 -11.62 -7.75
C GLY A 33 13.75 -12.48 -6.94
N LYS A 34 14.73 -13.07 -7.65
CA LYS A 34 15.82 -13.86 -7.05
C LYS A 34 16.84 -12.96 -6.34
N ARG A 35 17.70 -13.61 -5.55
CA ARG A 35 18.68 -12.96 -4.68
C ARG A 35 19.60 -12.02 -5.46
N THR A 36 19.98 -10.88 -4.88
CA THR A 36 20.98 -9.97 -5.47
C THR A 36 22.25 -10.77 -5.84
N PRO A 37 22.78 -10.65 -7.07
CA PRO A 37 23.88 -11.49 -7.56
C PRO A 37 25.11 -11.51 -6.63
N ASN A 38 25.40 -10.38 -5.98
CA ASN A 38 26.61 -10.23 -5.17
C ASN A 38 26.42 -10.50 -3.67
N THR A 39 25.17 -10.51 -3.17
CA THR A 39 24.91 -10.57 -1.71
C THR A 39 24.05 -11.74 -1.28
N GLY A 40 23.39 -12.44 -2.22
CA GLY A 40 22.51 -13.55 -1.87
C GLY A 40 21.25 -13.11 -1.09
N LYS A 41 20.96 -11.82 -0.98
CA LYS A 41 19.81 -11.29 -0.20
C LYS A 41 18.54 -11.20 -1.05
N ARG A 42 17.37 -11.41 -0.44
CA ARG A 42 16.06 -11.28 -1.13
C ARG A 42 15.77 -9.81 -1.42
N ILE A 43 15.21 -9.54 -2.59
CA ILE A 43 14.79 -8.19 -3.02
C ILE A 43 13.29 -8.05 -2.78
N TYR A 44 12.91 -7.00 -2.07
CA TYR A 44 11.52 -6.68 -1.74
C TYR A 44 11.13 -5.32 -2.32
N TYR A 45 9.86 -5.17 -2.66
CA TYR A 45 9.30 -3.89 -3.05
C TYR A 45 9.15 -2.98 -1.83
N GLN A 46 9.68 -1.77 -1.94
CA GLN A 46 9.71 -0.79 -0.85
C GLN A 46 9.14 0.56 -1.25
N ASN A 47 8.63 0.72 -2.49
CA ASN A 47 8.08 2.01 -2.88
C ASN A 47 6.82 2.31 -2.07
N ARG A 48 6.69 3.58 -1.73
CA ARG A 48 5.55 4.10 -0.98
C ARG A 48 4.63 4.89 -1.90
N LEU A 49 3.38 5.03 -1.51
CA LEU A 49 2.48 5.99 -2.14
C LEU A 49 2.94 7.42 -1.82
N GLY A 50 2.77 8.32 -2.78
CA GLY A 50 3.08 9.73 -2.61
C GLY A 50 2.13 10.41 -1.62
N ARG A 51 2.51 11.62 -1.17
CA ARG A 51 1.75 12.37 -0.17
C ARG A 51 0.31 12.66 -0.61
N GLU A 52 0.13 13.14 -1.84
CA GLU A 52 -1.21 13.45 -2.38
C GLU A 52 -2.09 12.20 -2.45
N ARG A 53 -1.54 11.08 -2.91
CA ARG A 53 -2.27 9.81 -2.96
C ARG A 53 -2.65 9.31 -1.56
N MET A 54 -1.77 9.47 -0.58
CA MET A 54 -2.07 9.13 0.81
C MET A 54 -3.15 10.05 1.40
N LYS A 55 -3.17 11.34 1.04
CA LYS A 55 -4.22 12.28 1.44
C LYS A 55 -5.59 11.86 0.91
N GLU A 56 -5.69 11.42 -0.35
CA GLU A 56 -6.91 10.84 -0.91
C GLU A 56 -7.38 9.61 -0.12
N ILE A 57 -6.46 8.70 0.21
CA ILE A 57 -6.76 7.48 0.97
C ILE A 57 -7.26 7.82 2.39
N TYR A 58 -6.58 8.71 3.10
CA TYR A 58 -7.02 9.12 4.45
C TYR A 58 -8.37 9.83 4.42
N THR A 59 -8.62 10.64 3.39
CA THR A 59 -9.94 11.26 3.19
C THR A 59 -11.01 10.18 3.02
N CYS A 60 -10.79 9.18 2.16
CA CYS A 60 -11.70 8.06 1.96
C CYS A 60 -11.98 7.30 3.27
N VAL A 61 -10.94 6.99 4.04
CA VAL A 61 -11.06 6.35 5.36
C VAL A 61 -11.92 7.18 6.32
N LEU A 62 -11.68 8.49 6.41
CA LEU A 62 -12.45 9.37 7.29
C LEU A 62 -13.93 9.42 6.89
N HIS A 63 -14.24 9.44 5.59
CA HIS A 63 -15.61 9.33 5.12
C HIS A 63 -16.26 7.99 5.47
N GLY A 64 -15.52 6.87 5.37
CA GLY A 64 -16.01 5.55 5.79
C GLY A 64 -16.31 5.45 7.29
N LEU A 65 -15.62 6.25 8.12
CA LEU A 65 -15.84 6.34 9.57
C LEU A 65 -16.85 7.43 9.98
N ASN A 66 -17.54 8.05 9.02
CA ASN A 66 -18.42 9.21 9.26
C ASN A 66 -17.72 10.42 9.92
N LEU A 67 -16.42 10.56 9.70
CA LEU A 67 -15.55 11.65 10.16
C LEU A 67 -15.08 12.54 9.00
N GLY A 68 -15.79 12.53 7.87
CA GLY A 68 -15.37 13.21 6.64
C GLY A 68 -15.09 14.70 6.80
N ALA A 69 -15.76 15.39 7.74
CA ALA A 69 -15.50 16.79 8.04
C ALA A 69 -14.05 17.07 8.49
N LEU A 70 -13.35 16.09 9.06
CA LEU A 70 -11.96 16.20 9.49
C LEU A 70 -10.96 16.19 8.32
N SER A 71 -11.36 15.73 7.14
CA SER A 71 -10.48 15.65 5.96
C SER A 71 -9.89 16.99 5.53
N ARG A 72 -10.57 18.11 5.87
CA ARG A 72 -10.09 19.48 5.62
C ARG A 72 -8.76 19.81 6.33
N HIS A 73 -8.37 19.01 7.33
CA HIS A 73 -7.16 19.20 8.11
C HIS A 73 -5.99 18.30 7.66
N LEU A 74 -6.16 17.53 6.59
CA LEU A 74 -5.12 16.67 5.98
C LEU A 74 -4.29 17.46 4.95
#